data_AF-A0A9W7Y1K3-F1
#
_entry.id   AF-A0A9W7Y1K3-F1
#
_cell.length_a   1.000
_cell.length_b   1.000
_cell.length_c   1.000
_cell.angle_alpha   90.00
_cell.angle_beta   90.00
_cell.angle_gamma   90.00
#
_symmetry.space_group_name_H-M   'P 1'
#
loop_
_entity.id
_entity.type
_entity.pdbx_description
1 polymer ?
#
loop_
_entity_poly.entity_id
_entity_poly.type
_entity_poly.pdbx_seq_one_letter_code
_entity_poly.pdbx_strand_id
1 'polypeptide(L)'
;MPSDTIRLNDLNPASKSSSKTCAEIPILHQLWSIDSSQSAFVDIPHSGIVNIGESVCIRVVVPPKKSPAAAIGDSPQFAPFPNAPWDSILIDLVGNNTGIYVPVRLQPAADIRNSVHESVHIYEADVVVRDVDFFTPQGYIEYRDAMWNPLDTTSAQPLAMEQIAVSSDMVVNAIDADKTSIYSLSRYLDLPLCNESDVNGRWVNVADLPFDPNLVPERDDYNRVWLPYTCRLRRMSYSEFTQCLIDRYPRLHWYGDSNFRRALRKFVSLGQWCSKPEEMESSTCLCNDNKEVTEHYNIDFRDTTIDMDPVTGGYEPTGNLSAPSAMPSDKARINAFRWGGLTTRNDPPWESYFEKNITEHYGVPDVVIIGLINWDAAYSSYDFFVGQVSRLIDRIASSYPDSTDIVIRNGQHYCCTYDSNQYWARKYSHLRVRYFSQYLIDMFKQRLGNSRSVRLWDVETIGERRSIEARQFVKRCSANHARAEIIEVENQVLMNSMCN
;
A
#
# COMPACT_ATOMS: atom_id res chain seq x y z
N MET A 1 71.92 2.62 -13.02
CA MET A 1 70.52 2.57 -13.48
C MET A 1 69.70 2.05 -12.30
N PRO A 2 68.94 2.90 -11.59
CA PRO A 2 68.05 2.44 -10.53
C PRO A 2 66.68 2.10 -11.12
N SER A 3 66.14 0.95 -10.71
CA SER A 3 64.81 0.48 -11.05
C SER A 3 63.78 1.09 -10.10
N ASP A 4 63.01 2.06 -10.58
CA ASP A 4 61.88 2.63 -9.86
C ASP A 4 60.74 1.60 -9.78
N THR A 5 60.53 1.09 -8.57
CA THR A 5 59.40 0.23 -8.24
C THR A 5 58.30 1.12 -7.67
N ILE A 6 57.31 1.45 -8.51
CA ILE A 6 56.10 2.17 -8.09
C ILE A 6 55.31 1.24 -7.15
N ARG A 7 55.26 1.58 -5.86
CA ARG A 7 54.39 0.92 -4.87
C ARG A 7 52.96 1.39 -5.07
N LEU A 8 52.13 0.50 -5.58
CA LEU A 8 50.69 0.67 -5.83
C LEU A 8 49.84 0.36 -4.58
N ASN A 9 50.24 0.86 -3.40
CA ASN A 9 49.59 0.51 -2.12
C ASN A 9 49.14 1.71 -1.25
N ASP A 10 49.13 2.94 -1.77
CA ASP A 10 48.52 4.09 -1.09
C ASP A 10 47.14 4.43 -1.65
N LEU A 11 46.31 3.41 -1.90
CA LEU A 11 44.86 3.61 -1.94
C LEU A 11 44.40 3.74 -0.49
N ASN A 12 44.27 5.01 -0.07
CA ASN A 12 43.60 5.39 1.17
C ASN A 12 42.38 4.48 1.40
N PRO A 13 42.23 3.82 2.56
CA PRO A 13 40.97 3.19 2.89
C PRO A 13 39.93 4.30 2.85
N ALA A 14 39.04 4.24 1.87
CA ALA A 14 37.95 5.18 1.68
C ALA A 14 37.34 5.43 3.06
N SER A 15 37.52 6.66 3.58
CA SER A 15 36.94 7.05 4.84
C SER A 15 35.47 6.70 4.73
N LYS A 16 34.97 5.78 5.58
CA LYS A 16 33.54 5.43 5.64
C LYS A 16 32.78 6.75 5.75
N SER A 17 32.26 7.22 4.62
CA SER A 17 31.44 8.41 4.57
C SER A 17 30.20 8.04 5.34
N SER A 18 30.07 8.53 6.57
CA SER A 18 28.85 8.35 7.34
C SER A 18 27.70 8.91 6.50
N SER A 19 26.79 8.04 6.06
CA SER A 19 25.55 8.45 5.39
C SER A 19 24.90 9.53 6.25
N LYS A 20 24.75 10.72 5.66
CA LYS A 20 24.12 11.87 6.31
C LYS A 20 22.63 11.86 5.98
N THR A 21 21.81 12.11 6.98
CA THR A 21 20.36 12.26 6.77
C THR A 21 20.03 13.61 6.16
N CYS A 22 18.84 13.77 5.59
CA CYS A 22 18.40 15.06 5.06
C CYS A 22 18.46 16.18 6.11
N ALA A 23 18.11 15.87 7.37
CA ALA A 23 18.14 16.82 8.47
C ALA A 23 19.55 17.34 8.81
N GLU A 24 20.60 16.59 8.49
CA GLU A 24 21.99 16.97 8.75
C GLU A 24 22.60 17.82 7.63
N ILE A 25 21.92 17.90 6.49
CA ILE A 25 22.40 18.58 5.29
C ILE A 25 21.66 19.91 5.17
N PRO A 26 22.31 21.08 5.29
CA PRO A 26 21.62 22.34 5.14
C PRO A 26 20.95 22.48 3.76
N ILE A 27 19.73 23.01 3.73
CA ILE A 27 19.07 23.38 2.47
C ILE A 27 19.69 24.69 1.98
N LEU A 28 20.21 24.68 0.75
CA LEU A 28 20.82 25.86 0.15
C LEU A 28 19.80 26.99 0.01
N HIS A 29 20.16 28.21 0.43
CA HIS A 29 19.27 29.37 0.39
C HIS A 29 18.74 29.66 -1.03
N GLN A 30 19.52 29.36 -2.08
CA GLN A 30 19.10 29.58 -3.46
C GLN A 30 17.86 28.75 -3.82
N LEU A 31 17.68 27.56 -3.25
CA LEU A 31 16.53 26.70 -3.55
C LEU A 31 15.21 27.34 -3.13
N TRP A 32 15.21 28.12 -2.06
CA TRP A 32 14.03 28.87 -1.59
C TRP A 32 13.74 30.15 -2.37
N SER A 33 14.67 30.56 -3.23
CA SER A 33 14.57 31.81 -4.01
C SER A 33 14.16 31.56 -5.47
N ILE A 34 13.73 30.33 -5.78
CA ILE A 34 13.35 29.93 -7.13
C ILE A 34 12.01 30.55 -7.50
N ASP A 35 11.95 31.13 -8.69
CA ASP A 35 10.75 31.77 -9.19
C ASP A 35 9.79 30.78 -9.87
N SER A 36 8.57 31.25 -10.11
CA SER A 36 7.49 30.48 -10.72
C SER A 36 7.71 30.07 -12.18
N SER A 37 8.80 30.51 -12.82
CA SER A 37 9.08 30.19 -14.23
C SER A 37 9.80 28.85 -14.39
N GLN A 38 10.34 28.31 -13.29
CA GLN A 38 11.00 27.00 -13.27
C GLN A 38 9.98 25.88 -13.03
N SER A 39 10.23 24.72 -13.62
CA SER A 39 9.53 23.48 -13.29
C SER A 39 9.99 22.94 -11.94
N ALA A 40 9.16 22.15 -11.28
CA ALA A 40 9.61 21.37 -10.12
C ALA A 40 10.76 20.43 -10.49
N PHE A 41 11.72 20.21 -9.59
CA PHE A 41 12.90 19.40 -9.86
C PHE A 41 13.40 18.63 -8.63
N VAL A 42 14.22 17.60 -8.89
CA VAL A 42 14.89 16.80 -7.86
C VAL A 42 16.27 17.34 -7.54
N ASP A 43 16.60 17.40 -6.25
CA ASP A 43 17.94 17.69 -5.72
C ASP A 43 18.41 16.51 -4.86
N ILE A 44 19.61 16.00 -5.12
CA ILE A 44 20.26 14.94 -4.32
C ILE A 44 21.58 15.53 -3.80
N PRO A 45 21.61 16.09 -2.58
CA PRO A 45 22.77 16.83 -2.09
C PRO A 45 24.07 16.01 -2.04
N HIS A 46 23.96 14.68 -1.96
CA HIS A 46 25.06 13.74 -1.87
C HIS A 46 24.91 12.59 -2.88
N SER A 47 24.78 12.93 -4.18
CA SER A 47 24.82 11.94 -5.25
C SER A 47 26.17 11.22 -5.30
N GLY A 48 26.19 9.97 -5.78
CA GLY A 48 27.39 9.16 -5.85
C GLY A 48 27.20 7.70 -5.44
N ILE A 49 28.28 7.11 -4.93
CA ILE A 49 28.32 5.71 -4.50
C ILE A 49 27.85 5.59 -3.05
N VAL A 50 26.85 4.75 -2.80
CA VAL A 50 26.35 4.41 -1.46
C VAL A 50 26.38 2.90 -1.26
N ASN A 51 26.60 2.44 -0.03
CA ASN A 51 26.42 1.01 0.26
C ASN A 51 24.93 0.70 0.43
N ILE A 52 24.50 -0.49 0.01
CA ILE A 52 23.12 -0.92 0.27
C ILE A 52 22.84 -0.96 1.78
N GLY A 53 21.66 -0.48 2.16
CA GLY A 53 21.28 -0.24 3.56
C GLY A 53 21.62 1.15 4.08
N GLU A 54 22.45 1.94 3.38
CA GLU A 54 22.65 3.36 3.70
C GLU A 54 21.47 4.21 3.21
N SER A 55 21.26 5.35 3.87
CA SER A 55 20.26 6.34 3.48
C SER A 55 20.82 7.31 2.45
N VAL A 56 19.97 7.72 1.51
CA VAL A 56 20.22 8.81 0.58
C VAL A 56 19.18 9.90 0.82
N CYS A 57 19.64 11.14 1.01
CA CYS A 57 18.74 12.28 1.08
C CYS A 57 18.26 12.67 -0.32
N ILE A 58 16.94 12.65 -0.53
CA ILE A 58 16.28 13.11 -1.75
C ILE A 58 15.43 14.33 -1.42
N ARG A 59 15.55 15.38 -2.24
CA ARG A 59 14.74 16.59 -2.16
C ARG A 59 13.95 16.80 -3.44
N VAL A 60 12.73 17.28 -3.30
CA VAL A 60 11.94 17.81 -4.42
C VAL A 60 11.62 19.26 -4.12
N VAL A 61 12.07 20.13 -5.03
CA VAL A 61 11.82 21.57 -4.96
C VAL A 61 10.66 21.88 -5.89
N VAL A 62 9.62 22.48 -5.34
CA VAL A 62 8.38 22.84 -6.03
C VAL A 62 8.24 24.36 -6.04
N PRO A 63 8.59 25.03 -7.16
CA PRO A 63 8.49 26.48 -7.29
C PRO A 63 7.05 26.95 -7.15
N PRO A 64 6.78 28.16 -6.64
CA PRO A 64 5.42 28.66 -6.50
C PRO A 64 4.73 28.70 -7.87
N LYS A 65 3.48 28.26 -7.96
CA LYS A 65 2.73 28.38 -9.21
C LYS A 65 2.30 29.84 -9.36
N LYS A 66 2.56 30.46 -10.51
CA LYS A 66 1.86 31.70 -10.89
C LYS A 66 0.39 31.35 -11.08
N SER A 67 -0.35 31.36 -9.99
CA SER A 67 -1.79 31.23 -10.07
C SER A 67 -2.27 32.41 -10.91
N PRO A 68 -3.00 32.20 -12.02
CA PRO A 68 -3.74 33.31 -12.62
C PRO A 68 -4.65 33.82 -11.50
N ALA A 69 -4.32 35.00 -10.97
CA ALA A 69 -4.67 35.51 -9.65
C ALA A 69 -6.18 35.73 -9.37
N ALA A 70 -7.07 34.96 -10.01
CA ALA A 70 -8.52 35.11 -9.95
C ALA A 70 -9.33 33.80 -10.06
N ALA A 71 -8.73 32.62 -10.30
CA ALA A 71 -9.54 31.44 -10.62
C ALA A 71 -9.82 30.48 -9.44
N ILE A 72 -8.89 30.30 -8.49
CA ILE A 72 -9.02 29.24 -7.46
C ILE A 72 -8.49 29.68 -6.07
N GLY A 73 -7.61 30.68 -5.99
CA GLY A 73 -6.71 30.94 -4.86
C GLY A 73 -7.27 31.49 -3.53
N ASP A 74 -8.59 31.65 -3.37
CA ASP A 74 -9.20 32.04 -2.08
C ASP A 74 -10.48 31.25 -1.77
N SER A 75 -10.78 30.23 -2.57
CA SER A 75 -11.91 29.37 -2.20
C SER A 75 -11.46 28.46 -1.06
N PRO A 76 -12.16 28.42 0.09
CA PRO A 76 -11.84 27.58 1.25
C PRO A 76 -12.06 26.08 0.97
N GLN A 77 -11.88 25.64 -0.27
CA GLN A 77 -12.27 24.35 -0.81
C GLN A 77 -11.20 23.27 -0.67
N PHE A 78 -9.94 23.68 -0.54
CA PHE A 78 -8.78 22.81 -0.42
C PHE A 78 -7.89 23.32 0.71
N ALA A 79 -7.44 22.41 1.55
CA ALA A 79 -6.46 22.71 2.58
C ALA A 79 -5.69 21.42 2.87
N PRO A 80 -4.37 21.47 3.14
CA PRO A 80 -3.69 20.29 3.62
C PRO A 80 -4.21 19.93 5.01
N PHE A 81 -4.05 18.68 5.44
CA PHE A 81 -4.19 18.34 6.86
C PHE A 81 -3.13 19.10 7.68
N PRO A 82 -3.33 19.28 8.99
CA PRO A 82 -2.27 19.77 9.86
C PRO A 82 -0.96 18.99 9.64
N ASN A 83 0.13 19.68 9.32
CA ASN A 83 1.44 19.13 9.00
C ASN A 83 1.53 18.26 7.72
N ALA A 84 0.50 18.23 6.88
CA ALA A 84 0.55 17.58 5.58
C ALA A 84 1.11 18.50 4.49
N PRO A 85 1.69 17.95 3.42
CA PRO A 85 2.24 18.75 2.33
C PRO A 85 1.14 19.43 1.51
N TRP A 86 1.45 20.59 0.94
CA TRP A 86 0.58 21.25 -0.03
C TRP A 86 0.49 20.43 -1.32
N ASP A 87 1.59 19.83 -1.75
CA ASP A 87 1.66 19.09 -3.01
C ASP A 87 1.61 17.58 -2.76
N SER A 88 0.86 16.86 -3.60
CA SER A 88 0.85 15.39 -3.65
C SER A 88 1.88 14.94 -4.66
N ILE A 89 3.02 14.45 -4.18
CA ILE A 89 4.18 14.12 -5.01
C ILE A 89 4.43 12.62 -5.01
N LEU A 90 4.45 12.03 -6.20
CA LEU A 90 4.81 10.63 -6.40
C LEU A 90 6.18 10.58 -7.08
N ILE A 91 7.17 10.06 -6.37
CA ILE A 91 8.54 9.91 -6.86
C ILE A 91 9.12 8.59 -6.36
N ASP A 92 9.84 7.92 -7.26
CA ASP A 92 10.57 6.69 -6.99
C ASP A 92 12.03 6.87 -7.38
N LEU A 93 12.92 6.16 -6.68
CA LEU A 93 14.23 5.81 -7.21
C LEU A 93 14.07 4.53 -8.04
N VAL A 94 14.40 4.58 -9.33
CA VAL A 94 14.23 3.47 -10.27
C VAL A 94 15.58 2.87 -10.63
N GLY A 95 15.76 1.59 -10.36
CA GLY A 95 16.98 0.85 -10.71
C GLY A 95 17.09 0.65 -12.22
N ASN A 96 18.15 1.17 -12.82
CA ASN A 96 18.32 1.16 -14.28
C ASN A 96 18.50 -0.25 -14.86
N ASN A 97 19.11 -1.18 -14.12
CA ASN A 97 19.34 -2.55 -14.60
C ASN A 97 18.24 -3.51 -14.16
N THR A 98 17.76 -3.38 -12.93
CA THR A 98 16.79 -4.30 -12.32
C THR A 98 15.33 -3.89 -12.56
N GLY A 99 15.10 -2.61 -12.86
CA GLY A 99 13.76 -2.04 -12.94
C GLY A 99 13.01 -2.05 -11.60
N ILE A 100 13.72 -2.12 -10.47
CA ILE A 100 13.16 -2.04 -9.12
C ILE A 100 12.79 -0.59 -8.80
N TYR A 101 11.60 -0.39 -8.24
CA TYR A 101 11.11 0.92 -7.81
C TYR A 101 11.20 1.02 -6.29
N VAL A 102 11.88 2.06 -5.79
CA VAL A 102 11.98 2.39 -4.37
C VAL A 102 11.24 3.71 -4.12
N PRO A 103 10.04 3.66 -3.52
CA PRO A 103 9.25 4.87 -3.27
C PRO A 103 9.97 5.84 -2.35
N VAL A 104 9.92 7.12 -2.71
CA VAL A 104 10.46 8.22 -1.92
C VAL A 104 9.32 8.87 -1.15
N ARG A 105 9.20 8.53 0.14
CA ARG A 105 8.14 9.02 1.03
C ARG A 105 8.49 10.41 1.56
N LEU A 106 8.26 11.42 0.72
CA LEU A 106 8.54 12.82 0.99
C LEU A 106 7.74 13.40 2.17
N GLN A 107 8.41 14.26 2.94
CA GLN A 107 7.81 15.10 3.97
C GLN A 107 8.20 16.56 3.73
N PRO A 108 7.39 17.56 4.15
CA PRO A 108 7.80 18.95 4.08
C PRO A 108 9.07 19.17 4.91
N ALA A 109 10.09 19.82 4.34
CA ALA A 109 11.24 20.26 5.10
C ALA A 109 10.80 21.16 6.27
N ALA A 110 11.51 21.09 7.39
CA ALA A 110 11.17 21.82 8.62
C ALA A 110 11.49 23.34 8.53
N ASP A 111 10.83 24.04 7.62
CA ASP A 111 10.97 25.48 7.37
C ASP A 111 9.58 26.14 7.31
N ILE A 112 9.44 27.31 7.92
CA ILE A 112 8.16 28.04 7.97
C ILE A 112 7.63 28.39 6.56
N ARG A 113 8.51 28.54 5.57
CA ARG A 113 8.10 28.81 4.19
C ARG A 113 7.24 27.68 3.63
N ASN A 114 7.49 26.42 3.98
CA ASN A 114 6.62 25.31 3.58
C ASN A 114 5.17 25.42 4.06
N SER A 115 4.86 26.29 5.03
CA SER A 115 3.48 26.57 5.45
C SER A 115 2.80 27.67 4.63
N VAL A 116 3.55 28.41 3.82
CA VAL A 116 3.08 29.55 3.03
C VAL A 116 2.77 29.09 1.61
N HIS A 117 1.47 29.04 1.29
CA HIS A 117 0.92 28.58 0.00
C HIS A 117 1.59 29.18 -1.24
N GLU A 118 1.91 30.47 -1.24
CA GLU A 118 2.49 31.17 -2.40
C GLU A 118 4.03 31.11 -2.47
N SER A 119 4.66 30.27 -1.66
CA SER A 119 6.11 30.17 -1.58
C SER A 119 6.64 28.94 -2.31
N VAL A 120 7.98 28.83 -2.38
CA VAL A 120 8.61 27.57 -2.79
C VAL A 120 8.36 26.54 -1.69
N HIS A 121 7.88 25.36 -2.09
CA HIS A 121 7.84 24.21 -1.20
C HIS A 121 9.05 23.31 -1.45
N ILE A 122 9.70 22.86 -0.38
CA ILE A 122 10.77 21.87 -0.43
C ILE A 122 10.35 20.68 0.40
N TYR A 123 10.32 19.52 -0.25
CA TYR A 123 10.02 18.25 0.36
C TYR A 123 11.28 17.39 0.38
N GLU A 124 11.50 16.65 1.47
CA GLU A 124 12.68 15.81 1.62
C GLU A 124 12.34 14.44 2.19
N ALA A 125 13.19 13.46 1.90
CA ALA A 125 13.09 12.10 2.43
C ALA A 125 14.46 11.44 2.52
N ASP A 126 14.64 10.68 3.59
CA ASP A 126 15.73 9.73 3.76
C ASP A 126 15.32 8.38 3.16
N VAL A 127 15.98 7.99 2.06
CA VAL A 127 15.64 6.80 1.29
C VAL A 127 16.71 5.74 1.46
N VAL A 128 16.34 4.60 2.05
CA VAL A 128 17.24 3.45 2.18
C VAL A 128 17.16 2.58 0.93
N VAL A 129 18.23 2.58 0.14
CA VAL A 129 18.36 1.73 -1.04
C VAL A 129 18.90 0.36 -0.63
N ARG A 130 18.22 -0.72 -1.03
CA ARG A 130 18.50 -2.08 -0.55
C ARG A 130 18.97 -3.05 -1.63
N ASP A 131 18.93 -2.64 -2.88
CA ASP A 131 19.38 -3.43 -4.03
C ASP A 131 20.57 -2.79 -4.70
N VAL A 132 21.44 -3.60 -5.29
CA VAL A 132 22.58 -3.14 -6.08
C VAL A 132 22.08 -2.68 -7.44
N ASP A 133 22.17 -1.39 -7.73
CA ASP A 133 21.82 -0.82 -9.03
C ASP A 133 22.32 0.63 -9.15
N PHE A 134 22.13 1.21 -10.34
CA PHE A 134 22.16 2.65 -10.57
C PHE A 134 20.72 3.17 -10.52
N PHE A 135 20.39 3.90 -9.47
CA PHE A 135 19.05 4.43 -9.28
C PHE A 135 18.94 5.85 -9.83
N THR A 136 17.90 6.09 -10.63
CA THR A 136 17.53 7.42 -11.11
C THR A 136 16.17 7.82 -10.55
N PRO A 137 15.99 9.06 -10.06
CA PRO A 137 14.68 9.54 -9.66
C PRO A 137 13.73 9.61 -10.86
N GLN A 138 12.50 9.16 -10.67
CA GLN A 138 11.42 9.34 -11.63
C GLN A 138 10.15 9.67 -10.86
N GLY A 139 9.45 10.73 -11.26
CA GLY A 139 8.24 11.14 -10.55
C GLY A 139 7.48 12.28 -11.19
N TYR A 140 6.34 12.58 -10.61
CA TYR A 140 5.45 13.66 -10.99
C TYR A 140 4.73 14.22 -9.76
N ILE A 141 4.27 15.46 -9.88
CA ILE A 141 3.33 16.05 -8.93
C ILE A 141 1.92 15.71 -9.41
N GLU A 142 1.16 14.97 -8.61
CA GLU A 142 -0.23 14.60 -8.92
C GLU A 142 -1.16 15.79 -8.77
N TYR A 143 -0.98 16.54 -7.69
CA TYR A 143 -1.83 17.65 -7.28
C TYR A 143 -0.98 18.71 -6.59
N ARG A 144 -1.32 19.97 -6.85
CA ARG A 144 -0.71 21.14 -6.21
C ARG A 144 -1.69 21.80 -5.27
N ASP A 145 -1.21 22.71 -4.43
CA ASP A 145 -2.08 23.66 -3.71
C ASP A 145 -3.19 22.97 -2.91
N ALA A 146 -2.86 21.83 -2.28
CA ALA A 146 -3.74 20.94 -1.53
C ALA A 146 -4.94 20.38 -2.29
N MET A 147 -4.96 20.42 -3.63
CA MET A 147 -6.04 19.88 -4.46
C MET A 147 -6.30 18.38 -4.25
N TRP A 148 -5.33 17.67 -3.66
CA TRP A 148 -5.47 16.26 -3.25
C TRP A 148 -6.40 16.06 -2.05
N ASN A 149 -6.71 17.12 -1.29
CA ASN A 149 -7.62 17.12 -0.15
C ASN A 149 -8.78 18.11 -0.32
N PRO A 150 -9.77 17.80 -1.18
CA PRO A 150 -11.01 18.56 -1.26
C PRO A 150 -11.85 18.45 0.02
N LEU A 151 -12.36 19.59 0.50
CA LEU A 151 -13.43 19.62 1.52
C LEU A 151 -14.72 18.94 1.00
N ASP A 152 -15.62 18.56 1.90
CA ASP A 152 -16.66 17.54 1.63
C ASP A 152 -17.52 17.77 0.39
N THR A 153 -17.79 19.03 0.02
CA THR A 153 -18.72 19.37 -1.06
C THR A 153 -18.09 19.53 -2.45
N THR A 154 -16.76 19.49 -2.57
CA THR A 154 -16.11 19.76 -3.86
C THR A 154 -15.98 18.50 -4.71
N SER A 155 -16.19 18.68 -6.01
CA SER A 155 -15.98 17.63 -7.00
C SER A 155 -14.52 17.21 -7.02
N ALA A 156 -14.29 15.92 -7.31
CA ALA A 156 -12.97 15.41 -7.59
C ALA A 156 -12.28 16.26 -8.67
N GLN A 157 -11.02 16.60 -8.43
CA GLN A 157 -10.25 17.38 -9.38
C GLN A 157 -9.69 16.48 -10.48
N PRO A 158 -9.79 16.88 -11.76
CA PRO A 158 -9.10 16.19 -12.83
C PRO A 158 -7.62 16.04 -12.51
N LEU A 159 -7.10 14.83 -12.68
CA LEU A 159 -5.68 14.60 -12.54
C LEU A 159 -4.95 15.28 -13.70
N ALA A 160 -4.05 16.20 -13.37
CA ALA A 160 -3.16 16.86 -14.30
C ALA A 160 -1.72 16.75 -13.78
N MET A 161 -1.12 15.58 -13.98
CA MET A 161 0.24 15.30 -13.48
C MET A 161 1.27 16.27 -14.08
N GLU A 162 2.06 16.89 -13.23
CA GLU A 162 3.20 17.75 -13.61
C GLU A 162 4.49 16.93 -13.52
N GLN A 163 5.20 16.76 -14.63
CA GLN A 163 6.47 16.02 -14.64
C GLN A 163 7.52 16.77 -13.82
N ILE A 164 8.20 16.06 -12.92
CA ILE A 164 9.33 16.62 -12.17
C ILE A 164 10.58 16.52 -13.05
N ALA A 165 11.33 17.61 -13.16
CA ALA A 165 12.59 17.66 -13.87
C ALA A 165 13.67 16.93 -13.06
N VAL A 166 14.39 16.00 -13.72
CA VAL A 166 15.48 15.24 -13.12
C VAL A 166 16.71 15.46 -13.97
N SER A 167 17.78 15.97 -13.35
CA SER A 167 19.05 16.17 -14.05
C SER A 167 19.74 14.82 -14.29
N SER A 168 20.44 14.68 -15.40
CA SER A 168 21.07 13.40 -15.81
C SER A 168 22.21 12.94 -14.89
N ASP A 169 22.73 13.84 -14.06
CA ASP A 169 23.76 13.57 -13.04
C ASP A 169 23.16 13.13 -11.69
N MET A 170 21.83 13.16 -11.53
CA MET A 170 21.14 12.71 -10.32
C MET A 170 21.02 11.18 -10.30
N VAL A 171 22.17 10.51 -10.15
CA VAL A 171 22.27 9.05 -10.07
C VAL A 171 22.80 8.64 -8.71
N VAL A 172 22.15 7.64 -8.11
CA VAL A 172 22.61 6.98 -6.89
C VAL A 172 23.14 5.60 -7.27
N ASN A 173 24.45 5.38 -7.11
CA ASN A 173 25.08 4.09 -7.38
C ASN A 173 25.13 3.27 -6.09
N ALA A 174 24.17 2.36 -5.92
CA ALA A 174 24.10 1.50 -4.75
C ALA A 174 24.91 0.22 -4.97
N ILE A 175 25.86 -0.05 -4.08
CA ILE A 175 26.76 -1.20 -4.16
C ILE A 175 26.70 -2.08 -2.91
N ASP A 176 26.98 -3.36 -3.06
CA ASP A 176 27.21 -4.29 -1.94
C ASP A 176 28.72 -4.51 -1.81
N ALA A 177 29.42 -3.53 -1.25
CA ALA A 177 30.89 -3.49 -1.27
C ALA A 177 31.53 -4.70 -0.57
N ASP A 178 30.92 -5.19 0.50
CA ASP A 178 31.41 -6.33 1.27
C ASP A 178 30.73 -7.67 0.92
N LYS A 179 29.67 -7.65 0.09
CA LYS A 179 28.88 -8.83 -0.29
C LYS A 179 28.23 -9.54 0.89
N THR A 180 28.02 -8.83 2.00
CA THR A 180 27.47 -9.39 3.24
C THR A 180 26.06 -8.90 3.54
N SER A 181 25.49 -8.05 2.67
CA SER A 181 24.14 -7.54 2.89
C SER A 181 23.11 -8.66 2.94
N ILE A 182 22.22 -8.56 3.93
CA ILE A 182 21.04 -9.45 4.05
C ILE A 182 19.99 -9.15 2.97
N TYR A 183 20.06 -7.99 2.32
CA TYR A 183 19.12 -7.58 1.28
C TYR A 183 19.47 -8.15 -0.10
N SER A 184 20.67 -8.72 -0.25
CA SER A 184 21.13 -9.33 -1.50
C SER A 184 20.13 -10.38 -1.98
N LEU A 185 19.72 -10.28 -3.25
CA LEU A 185 18.76 -11.19 -3.85
C LEU A 185 19.22 -12.66 -3.78
N SER A 186 20.54 -12.89 -3.86
CA SER A 186 21.15 -14.22 -3.72
C SER A 186 20.94 -14.88 -2.35
N ARG A 187 20.63 -14.09 -1.32
CA ARG A 187 20.44 -14.53 0.07
C ARG A 187 18.98 -14.52 0.51
N TYR A 188 18.05 -14.20 -0.38
CA TYR A 188 16.64 -14.11 -0.04
C TYR A 188 16.09 -15.41 0.56
N LEU A 189 16.52 -16.58 0.06
CA LEU A 189 16.08 -17.86 0.59
C LEU A 189 16.66 -18.21 1.98
N ASP A 190 17.67 -17.47 2.45
CA ASP A 190 18.24 -17.61 3.80
C ASP A 190 17.43 -16.83 4.85
N LEU A 191 16.53 -15.94 4.42
CA LEU A 191 15.70 -15.15 5.32
C LEU A 191 14.71 -16.05 6.09
N PRO A 192 14.29 -15.64 7.31
CA PRO A 192 13.23 -16.34 8.03
C PRO A 192 11.92 -16.26 7.26
N LEU A 193 11.00 -17.21 7.50
CA LEU A 193 9.65 -17.12 6.95
C LEU A 193 8.92 -15.89 7.49
N CYS A 194 8.14 -15.22 6.64
CA CYS A 194 7.33 -14.08 7.07
C CYS A 194 6.23 -14.53 8.05
N ASN A 195 6.20 -13.94 9.23
CA ASN A 195 5.17 -14.06 10.26
C ASN A 195 4.36 -12.75 10.45
N GLU A 196 4.73 -11.71 9.71
CA GLU A 196 4.04 -10.42 9.67
C GLU A 196 3.50 -10.16 8.25
N SER A 197 2.45 -9.34 8.17
CA SER A 197 1.82 -8.94 6.90
C SER A 197 2.06 -7.47 6.54
N ASP A 198 2.87 -6.75 7.33
CA ASP A 198 3.37 -5.39 7.10
C ASP A 198 4.85 -5.47 6.70
N VAL A 199 5.10 -6.11 5.56
CA VAL A 199 6.45 -6.44 5.14
C VAL A 199 6.86 -5.60 3.94
N ASN A 200 7.84 -4.72 4.15
CA ASN A 200 8.46 -3.98 3.07
C ASN A 200 9.17 -4.93 2.09
N GLY A 201 8.93 -4.76 0.79
CA GLY A 201 9.50 -5.62 -0.24
C GLY A 201 9.76 -4.91 -1.56
N ARG A 202 9.90 -5.71 -2.61
CA ARG A 202 10.19 -5.25 -3.97
C ARG A 202 9.63 -6.20 -5.02
N TRP A 203 9.35 -5.65 -6.19
CA TRP A 203 9.00 -6.42 -7.38
C TRP A 203 10.24 -6.71 -8.20
N VAL A 204 10.61 -7.98 -8.30
CA VAL A 204 11.80 -8.44 -9.04
C VAL A 204 11.37 -9.22 -10.28
N ASN A 205 12.02 -8.99 -11.42
CA ASN A 205 11.74 -9.77 -12.62
C ASN A 205 12.11 -11.24 -12.38
N VAL A 206 11.26 -12.16 -12.81
CA VAL A 206 11.53 -13.60 -12.70
C VAL A 206 12.85 -13.99 -13.38
N ALA A 207 13.23 -13.31 -14.46
CA ALA A 207 14.48 -13.54 -15.17
C ALA A 207 15.74 -13.19 -14.36
N ASP A 208 15.61 -12.35 -13.34
CA ASP A 208 16.73 -11.89 -12.51
C ASP A 208 16.90 -12.71 -11.22
N LEU A 209 16.00 -13.68 -10.97
CA LEU A 209 16.05 -14.51 -9.78
C LEU A 209 17.24 -15.48 -9.84
N PRO A 210 18.09 -15.54 -8.79
CA PRO A 210 19.20 -16.47 -8.70
C PRO A 210 18.77 -17.86 -8.18
N PHE A 211 17.47 -18.11 -8.08
CA PHE A 211 16.87 -19.34 -7.55
C PHE A 211 15.58 -19.69 -8.33
N ASP A 212 15.04 -20.89 -8.08
CA ASP A 212 13.81 -21.35 -8.74
C ASP A 212 12.60 -20.46 -8.38
N PRO A 213 11.93 -19.82 -9.37
CA PRO A 213 10.75 -19.00 -9.12
C PRO A 213 9.59 -19.75 -8.46
N ASN A 214 9.55 -21.09 -8.51
CA ASN A 214 8.50 -21.87 -7.85
C ASN A 214 8.58 -21.85 -6.31
N LEU A 215 9.70 -21.39 -5.75
CA LEU A 215 9.92 -21.29 -4.30
C LEU A 215 9.27 -20.05 -3.68
N VAL A 216 8.78 -19.12 -4.50
CA VAL A 216 8.18 -17.85 -4.08
C VAL A 216 6.73 -17.73 -4.60
N PRO A 217 5.95 -16.74 -4.14
CA PRO A 217 4.62 -16.48 -4.67
C PRO A 217 4.57 -16.34 -6.19
N GLU A 218 3.38 -16.53 -6.76
CA GLU A 218 3.19 -16.41 -8.21
C GLU A 218 3.55 -15.00 -8.72
N ARG A 219 3.98 -14.95 -9.98
CA ARG A 219 4.33 -13.71 -10.68
C ARG A 219 3.09 -12.91 -11.07
N ASP A 220 3.25 -11.60 -11.19
CA ASP A 220 2.25 -10.71 -11.76
C ASP A 220 2.22 -10.76 -13.30
N ASP A 221 1.36 -9.92 -13.89
CA ASP A 221 1.17 -9.71 -15.32
C ASP A 221 2.36 -9.04 -16.03
N TYR A 222 3.36 -8.58 -15.27
CA TYR A 222 4.64 -8.04 -15.77
C TYR A 222 5.80 -9.02 -15.59
N ASN A 223 5.50 -10.28 -15.27
CA ASN A 223 6.49 -11.34 -15.00
C ASN A 223 7.43 -10.98 -13.83
N ARG A 224 6.88 -10.35 -12.79
CA ARG A 224 7.60 -9.99 -11.57
C ARG A 224 7.03 -10.71 -10.35
N VAL A 225 7.88 -10.99 -9.37
CA VAL A 225 7.49 -11.56 -8.07
C VAL A 225 7.72 -10.55 -6.95
N TRP A 226 6.86 -10.59 -5.93
CA TRP A 226 7.02 -9.78 -4.73
C TRP A 226 7.91 -10.47 -3.70
N LEU A 227 9.01 -9.83 -3.32
CA LEU A 227 10.00 -10.34 -2.38
C LEU A 227 10.21 -9.34 -1.23
N PRO A 228 9.78 -9.66 0.01
CA PRO A 228 10.11 -8.84 1.18
C PRO A 228 11.61 -8.77 1.46
N TYR A 229 12.06 -7.70 2.12
CA TYR A 229 13.48 -7.50 2.42
C TYR A 229 13.95 -8.20 3.70
N THR A 230 13.04 -8.47 4.64
CA THR A 230 13.37 -8.91 6.00
C THR A 230 12.96 -10.35 6.29
N CYS A 231 12.13 -10.93 5.43
CA CYS A 231 11.64 -12.29 5.52
C CYS A 231 11.39 -12.84 4.11
N ARG A 232 11.27 -14.16 3.99
CA ARG A 232 10.85 -14.82 2.75
C ARG A 232 9.41 -15.31 2.86
N LEU A 233 8.63 -15.03 1.83
CA LEU A 233 7.33 -15.66 1.65
C LEU A 233 7.56 -17.09 1.14
N ARG A 234 6.90 -18.08 1.76
CA ARG A 234 6.75 -19.39 1.15
C ARG A 234 5.48 -19.39 0.30
N ARG A 235 5.51 -20.07 -0.84
CA ARG A 235 4.30 -20.33 -1.62
C ARG A 235 3.39 -21.27 -0.82
N MET A 236 2.26 -20.75 -0.37
CA MET A 236 1.25 -21.52 0.33
C MET A 236 0.09 -21.78 -0.62
N SER A 237 -0.40 -23.01 -0.67
CA SER A 237 -1.64 -23.27 -1.43
C SER A 237 -2.85 -22.79 -0.64
N TYR A 238 -3.94 -22.42 -1.32
CA TYR A 238 -5.19 -22.07 -0.64
C TYR A 238 -5.75 -23.23 0.18
N SER A 239 -5.58 -24.47 -0.28
CA SER A 239 -5.97 -25.68 0.47
C SER A 239 -5.20 -25.79 1.79
N GLU A 240 -3.88 -25.58 1.75
CA GLU A 240 -3.03 -25.57 2.94
C GLU A 240 -3.40 -24.44 3.91
N PHE A 241 -3.69 -23.24 3.38
CA PHE A 241 -4.16 -22.13 4.20
C PHE A 241 -5.49 -22.44 4.87
N THR A 242 -6.45 -23.02 4.14
CA THR A 242 -7.74 -23.43 4.72
C THR A 242 -7.54 -24.45 5.84
N GLN A 243 -6.63 -25.41 5.69
CA GLN A 243 -6.29 -26.34 6.77
C GLN A 243 -5.73 -25.60 7.99
N CYS A 244 -4.82 -24.66 7.79
CA CYS A 244 -4.32 -23.81 8.86
C CYS A 244 -5.43 -23.00 9.55
N LEU A 245 -6.40 -22.46 8.80
CA LEU A 245 -7.55 -21.76 9.37
C LEU A 245 -8.38 -22.70 10.25
N ILE A 246 -8.66 -23.92 9.79
CA ILE A 246 -9.39 -24.93 10.58
C ILE A 246 -8.68 -25.19 11.91
N ASP A 247 -7.35 -25.35 11.86
CA ASP A 247 -6.55 -25.73 13.02
C ASP A 247 -6.32 -24.56 14.01
N ARG A 248 -6.21 -23.31 13.52
CA ARG A 248 -5.76 -22.16 14.31
C ARG A 248 -6.80 -21.04 14.48
N TYR A 249 -7.64 -20.82 13.48
CA TYR A 249 -8.59 -19.70 13.43
C TYR A 249 -9.96 -20.17 12.91
N PRO A 250 -10.62 -21.13 13.58
CA PRO A 250 -11.83 -21.74 13.07
C PRO A 250 -12.99 -20.75 12.87
N ARG A 251 -12.96 -19.55 13.48
CA ARG A 251 -13.96 -18.49 13.23
C ARG A 251 -13.31 -17.17 12.89
N LEU A 252 -13.70 -16.60 11.75
CA LEU A 252 -13.24 -15.30 11.31
C LEU A 252 -14.40 -14.38 10.95
N HIS A 253 -14.31 -13.10 11.32
CA HIS A 253 -15.21 -12.05 10.83
C HIS A 253 -14.45 -11.13 9.88
N TRP A 254 -15.02 -10.87 8.72
CA TRP A 254 -14.33 -10.29 7.58
C TRP A 254 -15.14 -9.10 7.08
N TYR A 255 -14.69 -7.88 7.32
CA TYR A 255 -15.37 -6.66 6.87
C TYR A 255 -14.57 -6.01 5.76
N GLY A 256 -15.20 -5.70 4.63
CA GLY A 256 -14.49 -4.93 3.62
C GLY A 256 -15.27 -4.64 2.36
N ASP A 257 -14.61 -3.91 1.48
CA ASP A 257 -15.16 -3.40 0.24
C ASP A 257 -15.07 -4.42 -0.93
N SER A 258 -15.13 -3.91 -2.15
CA SER A 258 -15.01 -4.74 -3.34
C SER A 258 -13.62 -5.35 -3.57
N ASN A 259 -12.52 -4.74 -3.12
CA ASN A 259 -11.19 -5.37 -3.19
C ASN A 259 -11.11 -6.54 -2.21
N PHE A 260 -11.72 -6.38 -1.05
CA PHE A 260 -11.85 -7.45 -0.07
C PHE A 260 -12.71 -8.62 -0.59
N ARG A 261 -13.81 -8.33 -1.30
CA ARG A 261 -14.57 -9.37 -2.03
C ARG A 261 -13.70 -10.15 -3.01
N ARG A 262 -12.80 -9.50 -3.75
CA ARG A 262 -11.88 -10.17 -4.68
C ARG A 262 -10.91 -11.10 -3.95
N ALA A 263 -10.37 -10.68 -2.81
CA ALA A 263 -9.59 -11.56 -1.94
C ALA A 263 -10.38 -12.80 -1.52
N LEU A 264 -11.63 -12.61 -1.05
CA LEU A 264 -12.52 -13.73 -0.71
C LEU A 264 -12.81 -14.64 -1.91
N ARG A 265 -13.05 -14.11 -3.11
CA ARG A 265 -13.25 -14.92 -4.33
C ARG A 265 -12.07 -15.86 -4.58
N LYS A 266 -10.83 -15.38 -4.42
CA LYS A 266 -9.64 -16.23 -4.49
C LYS A 266 -9.65 -17.31 -3.41
N PHE A 267 -9.93 -16.98 -2.15
CA PHE A 267 -9.99 -17.97 -1.06
C PHE A 267 -11.02 -19.06 -1.31
N VAL A 268 -12.28 -18.69 -1.59
CA VAL A 268 -13.38 -19.67 -1.72
C VAL A 268 -13.27 -20.54 -2.97
N SER A 269 -12.53 -20.09 -3.99
CA SER A 269 -12.27 -20.85 -5.21
C SER A 269 -10.94 -21.60 -5.18
N LEU A 270 -10.26 -21.65 -4.03
CA LEU A 270 -8.92 -22.24 -3.89
C LEU A 270 -7.88 -21.68 -4.90
N GLY A 271 -7.97 -20.38 -5.16
CA GLY A 271 -7.10 -19.65 -6.09
C GLY A 271 -7.55 -19.68 -7.56
N GLN A 272 -8.59 -20.44 -7.90
CA GLN A 272 -9.00 -20.65 -9.29
C GLN A 272 -9.59 -19.39 -9.95
N TRP A 273 -10.24 -18.51 -9.19
CA TRP A 273 -10.85 -17.29 -9.72
C TRP A 273 -9.82 -16.42 -10.46
N CYS A 274 -10.02 -16.17 -11.76
CA CYS A 274 -9.12 -15.39 -12.61
C CYS A 274 -7.67 -15.89 -12.60
N SER A 275 -7.47 -17.21 -12.67
CA SER A 275 -6.14 -17.84 -12.68
C SER A 275 -5.63 -18.18 -14.08
N LYS A 276 -6.55 -18.32 -15.06
CA LYS A 276 -6.17 -18.68 -16.42
C LYS A 276 -5.78 -17.46 -17.25
N PRO A 277 -4.78 -17.56 -18.14
CA PRO A 277 -4.38 -16.45 -19.01
C PRO A 277 -5.53 -15.81 -19.80
N GLU A 278 -6.46 -16.61 -20.31
CA GLU A 278 -7.63 -16.13 -21.04
C GLU A 278 -8.66 -15.40 -20.16
N GLU A 279 -8.71 -15.69 -18.86
CA GLU A 279 -9.61 -15.04 -17.89
C GLU A 279 -9.02 -13.72 -17.40
N MET A 280 -7.70 -13.64 -17.22
CA MET A 280 -7.00 -12.48 -16.65
C MET A 280 -7.22 -11.18 -17.43
N GLU A 281 -7.46 -11.28 -18.74
CA GLU A 281 -7.75 -10.12 -19.61
C GLU A 281 -9.25 -9.84 -19.77
N SER A 282 -10.12 -10.65 -19.17
CA SER A 282 -11.56 -10.44 -19.19
C SER A 282 -11.96 -9.19 -18.40
N SER A 283 -13.00 -8.49 -18.86
CA SER A 283 -13.49 -7.30 -18.17
C SER A 283 -13.91 -7.57 -16.71
N THR A 284 -14.35 -8.80 -16.41
CA THR A 284 -14.72 -9.26 -15.06
C THR A 284 -13.50 -9.27 -14.15
N CYS A 285 -12.43 -9.97 -14.55
CA CYS A 285 -11.19 -10.06 -13.78
C CYS A 285 -10.50 -8.70 -13.66
N LEU A 286 -10.53 -7.89 -14.71
CA LEU A 286 -9.93 -6.56 -14.69
C LEU A 286 -10.69 -5.58 -13.80
N CYS A 287 -12.03 -5.57 -13.84
CA CYS A 287 -12.79 -4.52 -13.16
C CYS A 287 -14.23 -4.86 -12.75
N ASN A 288 -15.00 -5.54 -13.61
CA ASN A 288 -16.45 -5.64 -13.53
C ASN A 288 -16.94 -6.91 -12.82
N ASP A 289 -16.24 -7.35 -11.77
CA ASP A 289 -16.59 -8.54 -10.97
C ASP A 289 -17.80 -8.32 -10.03
N ASN A 290 -18.35 -7.11 -9.98
CA ASN A 290 -19.47 -6.78 -9.11
C ASN A 290 -20.80 -7.45 -9.50
N LYS A 291 -20.89 -8.04 -10.70
CA LYS A 291 -22.05 -8.80 -11.19
C LYS A 291 -21.74 -10.27 -11.41
N GLU A 292 -20.51 -10.69 -11.13
CA GLU A 292 -20.09 -12.06 -11.35
C GLU A 292 -20.71 -12.96 -10.27
N VAL A 293 -21.60 -13.84 -10.67
CA VAL A 293 -22.15 -14.87 -9.79
C VAL A 293 -21.01 -15.82 -9.39
N THR A 294 -20.85 -16.06 -8.09
CA THR A 294 -19.93 -17.05 -7.56
C THR A 294 -20.78 -18.22 -7.06
N GLU A 295 -20.37 -19.45 -7.39
CA GLU A 295 -21.05 -20.67 -6.91
C GLU A 295 -20.90 -20.86 -5.39
N HIS A 296 -19.96 -20.13 -4.77
CA HIS A 296 -19.56 -20.31 -3.39
C HIS A 296 -20.39 -19.49 -2.39
N TYR A 297 -20.83 -18.29 -2.78
CA TYR A 297 -21.62 -17.40 -1.91
C TYR A 297 -22.33 -16.31 -2.72
N ASN A 298 -23.42 -15.77 -2.18
CA ASN A 298 -24.13 -14.67 -2.82
C ASN A 298 -23.47 -13.30 -2.55
N ILE A 299 -22.95 -12.66 -3.60
CA ILE A 299 -22.26 -11.36 -3.53
C ILE A 299 -23.19 -10.16 -3.30
N ASP A 300 -24.49 -10.35 -3.50
CA ASP A 300 -25.49 -9.30 -3.33
C ASP A 300 -25.91 -9.17 -1.85
N PHE A 301 -25.65 -10.21 -1.04
CA PHE A 301 -25.91 -10.16 0.38
C PHE A 301 -24.91 -9.24 1.08
N ARG A 302 -25.42 -8.52 2.10
CA ARG A 302 -24.61 -7.64 2.93
C ARG A 302 -23.72 -8.41 3.88
N ASP A 303 -24.22 -9.53 4.35
CA ASP A 303 -23.51 -10.48 5.18
C ASP A 303 -23.69 -11.88 4.60
N THR A 304 -22.63 -12.67 4.61
CA THR A 304 -22.65 -14.05 4.15
C THR A 304 -21.77 -14.89 5.06
N THR A 305 -22.23 -16.09 5.36
CA THR A 305 -21.46 -17.10 6.09
C THR A 305 -20.90 -18.10 5.09
N ILE A 306 -19.60 -18.36 5.19
CA ILE A 306 -18.87 -19.26 4.29
C ILE A 306 -18.17 -20.29 5.15
N ASP A 307 -18.48 -21.57 4.93
CA ASP A 307 -17.79 -22.69 5.55
C ASP A 307 -16.66 -23.16 4.63
N MET A 308 -15.43 -22.85 5.01
CA MET A 308 -14.21 -23.17 4.28
C MET A 308 -13.76 -24.61 4.54
N ASP A 309 -13.36 -25.30 3.48
CA ASP A 309 -12.83 -26.67 3.45
C ASP A 309 -11.65 -26.76 2.43
N PRO A 310 -10.59 -27.53 2.73
CA PRO A 310 -9.39 -27.59 1.89
C PRO A 310 -9.60 -28.25 0.52
N VAL A 311 -10.69 -28.97 0.28
CA VAL A 311 -10.98 -29.70 -0.97
C VAL A 311 -11.81 -28.85 -1.91
N THR A 312 -12.87 -28.23 -1.41
CA THR A 312 -13.82 -27.49 -2.26
C THR A 312 -13.72 -25.97 -2.13
N GLY A 313 -12.87 -25.47 -1.23
CA GLY A 313 -12.71 -24.04 -0.99
C GLY A 313 -13.67 -23.56 0.08
N GLY A 314 -14.82 -23.00 -0.30
CA GLY A 314 -15.84 -22.64 0.68
C GLY A 314 -17.22 -22.55 0.06
N TYR A 315 -18.26 -22.87 0.83
CA TYR A 315 -19.64 -22.72 0.40
C TYR A 315 -20.49 -22.09 1.49
N GLU A 316 -21.53 -21.37 1.06
CA GLU A 316 -22.61 -20.97 1.93
C GLU A 316 -23.27 -22.21 2.54
N PRO A 317 -23.35 -22.31 3.88
CA PRO A 317 -23.83 -23.52 4.53
C PRO A 317 -25.34 -23.71 4.29
N THR A 318 -25.75 -24.94 4.00
CA THR A 318 -27.17 -25.26 3.74
C THR A 318 -27.95 -25.41 5.05
N GLY A 319 -29.02 -24.63 5.23
CA GLY A 319 -29.91 -24.69 6.40
C GLY A 319 -29.90 -23.42 7.27
N ASN A 320 -30.63 -23.45 8.39
CA ASN A 320 -30.76 -22.30 9.30
C ASN A 320 -29.55 -22.24 10.26
N LEU A 321 -28.35 -22.06 9.70
CA LEU A 321 -27.05 -22.21 10.40
C LEU A 321 -26.44 -20.90 10.89
N SER A 322 -27.26 -19.84 10.97
CA SER A 322 -26.93 -18.59 11.67
C SER A 322 -26.81 -18.75 13.18
N ALA A 323 -26.90 -19.97 13.73
CA ALA A 323 -26.60 -20.26 15.12
C ALA A 323 -25.08 -20.54 15.32
N PRO A 324 -24.39 -19.84 16.25
CA PRO A 324 -22.96 -20.03 16.51
C PRO A 324 -22.56 -21.47 16.89
N SER A 325 -23.49 -22.27 17.41
CA SER A 325 -23.25 -23.64 17.88
C SER A 325 -23.19 -24.68 16.76
N ALA A 326 -23.52 -24.32 15.51
CA ALA A 326 -23.68 -25.26 14.41
C ALA A 326 -22.50 -25.28 13.41
N MET A 327 -21.31 -24.87 13.85
CA MET A 327 -20.11 -24.89 13.01
C MET A 327 -19.47 -26.28 13.01
N PRO A 328 -19.25 -26.91 11.83
CA PRO A 328 -18.51 -28.17 11.75
C PRO A 328 -17.08 -28.03 12.26
N SER A 329 -16.57 -29.07 12.95
CA SER A 329 -15.22 -29.05 13.55
C SER A 329 -14.09 -29.19 12.54
N ASP A 330 -14.41 -29.65 11.32
CA ASP A 330 -13.51 -29.85 10.20
C ASP A 330 -13.52 -28.67 9.22
N LYS A 331 -14.08 -27.52 9.62
CA LYS A 331 -14.21 -26.34 8.78
C LYS A 331 -13.82 -25.07 9.52
N ALA A 332 -13.38 -24.08 8.75
CA ALA A 332 -13.23 -22.71 9.22
C ALA A 332 -14.40 -21.88 8.69
N ARG A 333 -15.04 -21.10 9.57
CA ARG A 333 -16.18 -20.27 9.19
C ARG A 333 -15.75 -18.81 9.04
N ILE A 334 -16.00 -18.26 7.86
CA ILE A 334 -15.86 -16.83 7.58
C ILE A 334 -17.25 -16.21 7.55
N ASN A 335 -17.51 -15.25 8.44
CA ASN A 335 -18.66 -14.35 8.32
C ASN A 335 -18.17 -13.07 7.64
N ALA A 336 -18.50 -12.92 6.36
CA ALA A 336 -18.08 -11.80 5.54
C ALA A 336 -19.17 -10.73 5.48
N PHE A 337 -18.79 -9.48 5.72
CA PHE A 337 -19.64 -8.29 5.78
C PHE A 337 -19.19 -7.30 4.70
N ARG A 338 -20.07 -7.02 3.75
CA ARG A 338 -19.84 -6.05 2.68
C ARG A 338 -19.88 -4.63 3.25
N TRP A 339 -18.74 -3.98 3.29
CA TRP A 339 -18.55 -2.68 3.91
C TRP A 339 -17.94 -1.69 2.92
N GLY A 340 -18.69 -0.67 2.52
CA GLY A 340 -18.22 0.40 1.64
C GLY A 340 -17.47 1.52 2.40
N GLY A 341 -16.65 1.16 3.39
CA GLY A 341 -15.94 2.11 4.24
C GLY A 341 -16.80 2.81 5.30
N LEU A 342 -16.20 3.70 6.07
CA LEU A 342 -16.80 4.57 7.08
C LEU A 342 -17.41 5.82 6.43
N THR A 343 -18.30 5.62 5.47
CA THR A 343 -18.92 6.70 4.69
C THR A 343 -20.42 6.82 4.96
N THR A 344 -20.98 8.00 4.70
CA THR A 344 -22.44 8.22 4.73
C THR A 344 -23.18 7.60 3.54
N ARG A 345 -22.45 6.99 2.59
CA ARG A 345 -23.03 6.36 1.39
C ARG A 345 -23.45 4.91 1.62
N ASN A 346 -23.08 4.32 2.76
CA ASN A 346 -23.58 3.00 3.11
C ASN A 346 -25.08 3.07 3.40
N ASP A 347 -25.84 2.17 2.79
CA ASP A 347 -27.24 1.97 3.12
C ASP A 347 -27.47 0.49 3.42
N PRO A 348 -27.87 0.14 4.67
CA PRO A 348 -27.72 0.86 5.93
C PRO A 348 -26.31 1.37 6.25
N PRO A 349 -26.22 2.27 7.23
CA PRO A 349 -24.95 2.71 7.81
C PRO A 349 -24.11 1.52 8.31
N TRP A 350 -22.80 1.68 8.29
CA TRP A 350 -21.85 0.64 8.67
C TRP A 350 -22.01 0.21 10.14
N GLU A 351 -22.50 1.10 11.00
CA GLU A 351 -22.74 0.82 12.42
C GLU A 351 -23.76 -0.29 12.63
N SER A 352 -24.69 -0.47 11.69
CA SER A 352 -25.75 -1.48 11.77
C SER A 352 -25.25 -2.92 11.85
N TYR A 353 -24.01 -3.19 11.40
CA TYR A 353 -23.37 -4.49 11.57
C TYR A 353 -23.14 -4.83 13.04
N PHE A 354 -22.91 -3.83 13.90
CA PHE A 354 -22.62 -4.02 15.32
C PHE A 354 -23.87 -4.02 16.20
N GLU A 355 -25.02 -3.53 15.69
CA GLU A 355 -26.26 -3.41 16.46
C GLU A 355 -26.93 -4.75 16.76
N LYS A 356 -26.57 -5.82 16.03
CA LYS A 356 -27.20 -7.15 16.12
C LYS A 356 -26.57 -8.09 17.16
N ASN A 357 -25.84 -7.56 18.15
CA ASN A 357 -25.00 -8.37 19.05
C ASN A 357 -24.16 -9.39 18.25
N ILE A 358 -23.23 -8.87 17.46
CA ILE A 358 -22.60 -9.64 16.38
C ILE A 358 -21.98 -10.97 16.81
N THR A 359 -21.42 -11.03 18.02
CA THR A 359 -20.84 -12.26 18.58
C THR A 359 -21.88 -13.23 19.15
N GLU A 360 -23.05 -12.76 19.54
CA GLU A 360 -24.20 -13.63 19.86
C GLU A 360 -24.77 -14.26 18.59
N HIS A 361 -24.79 -13.50 17.48
CA HIS A 361 -25.34 -13.99 16.22
C HIS A 361 -24.37 -14.90 15.46
N TYR A 362 -23.11 -14.50 15.28
CA TYR A 362 -22.16 -15.25 14.45
C TYR A 362 -21.10 -16.02 15.25
N GLY A 363 -21.09 -15.85 16.58
CA GLY A 363 -20.09 -16.40 17.48
C GLY A 363 -18.91 -15.44 17.72
N VAL A 364 -18.09 -15.77 18.70
CA VAL A 364 -16.83 -15.05 18.96
C VAL A 364 -15.79 -15.51 17.93
N PRO A 365 -15.25 -14.61 17.10
CA PRO A 365 -14.19 -14.97 16.18
C PRO A 365 -12.82 -14.98 16.85
N ASP A 366 -11.91 -15.80 16.33
CA ASP A 366 -10.49 -15.79 16.67
C ASP A 366 -9.81 -14.57 16.03
N VAL A 367 -10.24 -14.20 14.81
CA VAL A 367 -9.69 -13.07 14.05
C VAL A 367 -10.81 -12.23 13.44
N VAL A 368 -10.67 -10.91 13.55
CA VAL A 368 -11.45 -9.93 12.81
C VAL A 368 -10.55 -9.24 11.79
N ILE A 369 -10.88 -9.36 10.51
CA ILE A 369 -10.19 -8.65 9.42
C ILE A 369 -11.03 -7.47 8.97
N ILE A 370 -10.44 -6.27 8.95
CA ILE A 370 -11.10 -5.00 8.60
C ILE A 370 -10.38 -4.38 7.41
N GLY A 371 -11.03 -4.39 6.25
CA GLY A 371 -10.60 -3.69 5.03
C GLY A 371 -11.30 -2.34 4.88
N LEU A 372 -10.53 -1.26 4.90
CA LEU A 372 -11.02 0.12 4.81
C LEU A 372 -10.17 0.95 3.84
N ILE A 373 -10.39 2.26 3.85
CA ILE A 373 -9.62 3.33 3.18
C ILE A 373 -10.04 3.62 1.75
N ASN A 374 -10.25 2.62 0.89
CA ASN A 374 -10.50 2.90 -0.53
C ASN A 374 -11.75 3.77 -0.73
N TRP A 375 -12.86 3.39 -0.09
CA TRP A 375 -14.11 4.17 -0.12
C TRP A 375 -14.02 5.42 0.74
N ASP A 376 -13.37 5.34 1.89
CA ASP A 376 -13.19 6.45 2.82
C ASP A 376 -12.47 7.62 2.16
N ALA A 377 -11.30 7.35 1.55
CA ALA A 377 -10.54 8.32 0.81
C ALA A 377 -11.35 8.85 -0.38
N ALA A 378 -12.10 7.99 -1.10
CA ALA A 378 -12.86 8.39 -2.27
C ALA A 378 -14.04 9.31 -1.97
N TYR A 379 -14.74 9.11 -0.84
CA TYR A 379 -16.08 9.65 -0.62
C TYR A 379 -16.28 10.45 0.67
N SER A 380 -15.30 10.48 1.57
CA SER A 380 -15.41 11.21 2.85
C SER A 380 -14.33 12.27 2.97
N SER A 381 -14.59 13.33 3.74
CA SER A 381 -13.53 14.19 4.29
C SER A 381 -12.72 13.45 5.34
N TYR A 382 -11.49 13.93 5.57
CA TYR A 382 -10.61 13.37 6.58
C TYR A 382 -11.15 13.59 7.99
N ASP A 383 -11.69 14.78 8.29
CA ASP A 383 -12.26 15.08 9.60
C ASP A 383 -13.45 14.15 9.92
N PHE A 384 -14.33 13.91 8.94
CA PHE A 384 -15.41 12.95 9.11
C PHE A 384 -14.85 11.55 9.37
N PHE A 385 -13.90 11.08 8.55
CA PHE A 385 -13.26 9.78 8.69
C PHE A 385 -12.62 9.59 10.07
N VAL A 386 -11.86 10.58 10.55
CA VAL A 386 -11.23 10.60 11.88
C VAL A 386 -12.26 10.37 13.00
N GLY A 387 -13.41 11.05 12.92
CA GLY A 387 -14.53 10.86 13.84
C GLY A 387 -15.13 9.46 13.76
N GLN A 388 -15.29 8.92 12.55
CA GLN A 388 -15.84 7.57 12.36
C GLN A 388 -14.89 6.46 12.82
N VAL A 389 -13.58 6.60 12.62
CA VAL A 389 -12.58 5.63 13.08
C VAL A 389 -12.64 5.47 14.60
N SER A 390 -12.78 6.58 15.33
CA SER A 390 -12.91 6.55 16.79
C SER A 390 -14.14 5.74 17.23
N ARG A 391 -15.29 5.98 16.58
CA ARG A 391 -16.54 5.25 16.82
C ARG A 391 -16.42 3.77 16.45
N LEU A 392 -15.74 3.45 15.35
CA LEU A 392 -15.50 2.07 14.95
C LEU A 392 -14.68 1.33 16.00
N ILE A 393 -13.59 1.91 16.47
CA ILE A 393 -12.73 1.30 17.49
C ILE A 393 -13.52 1.03 18.78
N ASP A 394 -14.38 1.97 19.20
CA ASP A 394 -15.24 1.78 20.37
C ASP A 394 -16.21 0.59 20.16
N ARG A 395 -16.79 0.45 18.97
CA ARG A 395 -17.67 -0.67 18.62
C ARG A 395 -16.92 -2.00 18.57
N ILE A 396 -15.70 -2.03 18.04
CA ILE A 396 -14.86 -3.22 18.04
C ILE A 396 -14.52 -3.63 19.47
N ALA A 397 -14.09 -2.69 20.30
CA ALA A 397 -13.76 -2.94 21.70
C ALA A 397 -14.96 -3.48 22.50
N SER A 398 -16.17 -2.94 22.26
CA SER A 398 -17.38 -3.38 22.96
C SER A 398 -17.96 -4.69 22.45
N SER A 399 -17.75 -5.03 21.17
CA SER A 399 -18.38 -6.18 20.52
C SER A 399 -17.52 -7.45 20.57
N TYR A 400 -16.20 -7.30 20.68
CA TYR A 400 -15.25 -8.40 20.64
C TYR A 400 -14.39 -8.47 21.90
N PRO A 401 -14.19 -9.68 22.47
CA PRO A 401 -13.29 -9.85 23.61
C PRO A 401 -11.83 -9.55 23.23
N ASP A 402 -10.99 -9.32 24.24
CA ASP A 402 -9.56 -9.07 24.06
C ASP A 402 -8.79 -10.27 23.48
N SER A 403 -9.38 -11.46 23.50
CA SER A 403 -8.81 -12.65 22.84
C SER A 403 -8.94 -12.65 21.32
N THR A 404 -9.72 -11.73 20.73
CA THR A 404 -9.90 -11.64 19.29
C THR A 404 -8.79 -10.80 18.66
N ASP A 405 -8.02 -11.39 17.76
CA ASP A 405 -7.00 -10.71 16.96
C ASP A 405 -7.65 -9.75 15.96
N ILE A 406 -7.01 -8.60 15.73
CA ILE A 406 -7.43 -7.64 14.70
C ILE A 406 -6.38 -7.58 13.59
N VAL A 407 -6.83 -7.78 12.34
CA VAL A 407 -6.02 -7.54 11.14
C VAL A 407 -6.63 -6.40 10.35
N ILE A 408 -5.89 -5.32 10.17
CA ILE A 408 -6.30 -4.18 9.35
C ILE A 408 -5.74 -4.38 7.95
N ARG A 409 -6.59 -4.44 6.93
CA ARG A 409 -6.19 -4.34 5.53
C ARG A 409 -6.34 -2.89 5.11
N ASN A 410 -5.22 -2.22 4.83
CA ASN A 410 -5.26 -0.83 4.37
C ASN A 410 -5.78 -0.71 2.93
N GLY A 411 -5.85 0.53 2.45
CA GLY A 411 -6.28 0.81 1.09
C GLY A 411 -5.25 0.34 0.07
N GLN A 412 -5.70 0.10 -1.16
CA GLN A 412 -4.80 -0.09 -2.28
C GLN A 412 -4.04 1.20 -2.55
N HIS A 413 -2.79 1.08 -2.99
CA HIS A 413 -2.10 2.24 -3.55
C HIS A 413 -2.83 2.70 -4.80
N TYR A 414 -3.22 3.97 -4.84
CA TYR A 414 -3.87 4.58 -5.98
C TYR A 414 -3.06 5.76 -6.50
N CYS A 415 -2.59 5.66 -7.73
CA CYS A 415 -2.43 6.83 -8.58
C CYS A 415 -2.68 6.45 -10.04
N CYS A 416 -3.65 7.02 -10.74
CA CYS A 416 -4.51 8.12 -10.41
C CYS A 416 -5.69 8.03 -11.38
N THR A 417 -6.92 7.91 -10.90
CA THR A 417 -8.09 7.84 -11.79
C THR A 417 -8.96 9.05 -11.57
N TYR A 418 -9.13 9.80 -12.66
CA TYR A 418 -10.23 10.73 -12.78
C TYR A 418 -11.48 9.90 -13.05
N ASP A 419 -12.33 9.74 -12.04
CA ASP A 419 -13.68 9.29 -12.32
C ASP A 419 -14.40 10.43 -13.05
N SER A 420 -14.48 10.32 -14.38
CA SER A 420 -15.22 11.27 -15.22
C SER A 420 -16.72 11.25 -14.95
N ASN A 421 -17.19 10.28 -14.15
CA ASN A 421 -18.55 10.25 -13.71
C ASN A 421 -18.79 11.31 -12.60
N GLN A 422 -19.36 12.42 -13.05
CA GLN A 422 -19.82 13.53 -12.19
C GLN A 422 -20.73 13.09 -11.03
N TYR A 423 -21.41 11.93 -11.13
CA TYR A 423 -22.31 11.44 -10.08
C TYR A 423 -21.56 10.81 -8.90
N TRP A 424 -20.38 10.22 -9.14
CA TRP A 424 -19.61 9.59 -8.07
C TRP A 424 -18.60 10.56 -7.45
N ALA A 425 -17.96 11.40 -8.29
CA ALA A 425 -17.03 12.46 -7.87
C ALA A 425 -15.93 11.98 -6.91
N ARG A 426 -15.31 10.83 -7.22
CA ARG A 426 -14.37 10.14 -6.34
C ARG A 426 -13.02 10.85 -6.22
N LYS A 427 -12.59 11.05 -4.97
CA LYS A 427 -11.39 11.80 -4.59
C LYS A 427 -10.18 10.86 -4.47
N TYR A 428 -9.37 10.75 -5.52
CA TYR A 428 -8.24 9.82 -5.55
C TYR A 428 -6.89 10.54 -5.65
N SER A 429 -6.05 10.36 -4.64
CA SER A 429 -4.61 10.58 -4.73
C SER A 429 -3.91 9.56 -3.84
N HIS A 430 -2.65 9.23 -4.16
CA HIS A 430 -1.90 8.28 -3.33
C HIS A 430 -1.69 8.85 -1.92
N LEU A 431 -1.40 10.15 -1.84
CA LEU A 431 -1.12 10.82 -0.58
C LEU A 431 -2.35 10.80 0.33
N ARG A 432 -3.55 11.01 -0.22
CA ARG A 432 -4.80 10.93 0.53
C ARG A 432 -4.97 9.54 1.13
N VAL A 433 -4.83 8.48 0.34
CA VAL A 433 -4.91 7.11 0.83
C VAL A 433 -3.90 6.88 1.94
N ARG A 434 -2.65 7.29 1.76
CA ARG A 434 -1.60 7.11 2.76
C ARG A 434 -1.95 7.76 4.10
N TYR A 435 -2.44 9.00 4.11
CA TYR A 435 -2.84 9.67 5.36
C TYR A 435 -4.03 9.00 6.05
N PHE A 436 -5.01 8.54 5.27
CA PHE A 436 -6.16 7.81 5.80
C PHE A 436 -5.72 6.45 6.37
N SER A 437 -4.89 5.69 5.64
CA SER A 437 -4.29 4.42 6.08
C SER A 437 -3.50 4.61 7.38
N GLN A 438 -2.56 5.56 7.40
CA GLN A 438 -1.68 5.82 8.54
C GLN A 438 -2.50 6.14 9.79
N TYR A 439 -3.46 7.06 9.67
CA TYR A 439 -4.33 7.42 10.79
C TYR A 439 -5.13 6.24 11.32
N LEU A 440 -5.73 5.42 10.44
CA LEU A 440 -6.47 4.22 10.84
C LEU A 440 -5.57 3.27 11.64
N ILE A 441 -4.40 2.96 11.11
CA ILE A 441 -3.46 2.00 11.71
C ILE A 441 -2.97 2.51 13.08
N ASP A 442 -2.56 3.77 13.15
CA ASP A 442 -2.07 4.39 14.39
C ASP A 442 -3.14 4.39 15.47
N MET A 443 -4.38 4.75 15.13
CA MET A 443 -5.48 4.76 16.10
C MET A 443 -5.83 3.35 16.60
N PHE A 444 -5.85 2.34 15.73
CA PHE A 444 -6.09 0.95 16.15
C PHE A 444 -4.97 0.44 17.05
N LYS A 445 -3.69 0.65 16.68
CA LYS A 445 -2.54 0.26 17.51
C LYS A 445 -2.54 0.99 18.84
N GLN A 446 -2.78 2.29 18.85
CA GLN A 446 -2.81 3.10 20.07
C GLN A 446 -3.93 2.69 21.03
N ARG A 447 -5.15 2.43 20.51
CA ARG A 447 -6.32 2.19 21.35
C ARG A 447 -6.54 0.72 21.72
N LEU A 448 -6.12 -0.23 20.89
CA LEU A 448 -6.36 -1.66 21.10
C LEU A 448 -5.06 -2.48 21.25
N GLY A 449 -3.91 -1.98 20.79
CA GLY A 449 -2.65 -2.76 20.75
C GLY A 449 -2.09 -3.17 22.12
N ASN A 450 -2.56 -2.56 23.21
CA ASN A 450 -2.21 -2.98 24.57
C ASN A 450 -3.09 -4.12 25.11
N SER A 451 -4.29 -4.32 24.57
CA SER A 451 -5.24 -5.34 25.05
C SER A 451 -5.34 -6.56 24.14
N ARG A 452 -5.04 -6.40 22.85
CA ARG A 452 -5.11 -7.46 21.84
C ARG A 452 -4.11 -7.25 20.71
N SER A 453 -3.87 -8.29 19.92
CA SER A 453 -3.01 -8.21 18.73
C SER A 453 -3.66 -7.34 17.66
N VAL A 454 -2.91 -6.37 17.13
CA VAL A 454 -3.31 -5.52 16.01
C VAL A 454 -2.24 -5.61 14.93
N ARG A 455 -2.56 -6.29 13.82
CA ARG A 455 -1.67 -6.50 12.68
C ARG A 455 -2.13 -5.70 11.48
N LEU A 456 -1.20 -5.33 10.61
CA LEU A 456 -1.48 -4.67 9.32
C LEU A 456 -1.21 -5.68 8.20
N TRP A 457 -2.22 -5.91 7.37
CA TRP A 457 -2.10 -6.50 6.04
C TRP A 457 -1.87 -5.36 5.04
N ASP A 458 -0.59 -5.05 4.78
CA ASP A 458 -0.19 -3.88 3.99
C ASP A 458 -0.26 -4.15 2.48
N VAL A 459 -1.43 -3.89 1.90
CA VAL A 459 -1.64 -3.99 0.45
C VAL A 459 -1.26 -2.70 -0.27
N GLU A 460 -1.17 -1.58 0.44
CA GLU A 460 -0.72 -0.29 -0.11
C GLU A 460 0.72 -0.41 -0.61
N THR A 461 1.65 -0.88 0.23
CA THR A 461 3.07 -0.96 -0.14
C THR A 461 3.32 -1.93 -1.31
N ILE A 462 2.51 -3.00 -1.44
CA ILE A 462 2.60 -3.94 -2.58
C ILE A 462 2.29 -3.20 -3.88
N GLY A 463 1.20 -2.44 -3.93
CA GLY A 463 0.82 -1.65 -5.10
C GLY A 463 1.77 -0.46 -5.36
N GLU A 464 2.19 0.22 -4.28
CA GLU A 464 3.08 1.40 -4.32
C GLU A 464 4.42 1.08 -4.95
N ARG A 465 4.92 -0.15 -4.86
CA ARG A 465 6.27 -0.50 -5.36
C ARG A 465 6.28 -1.10 -6.77
N ARG A 466 5.12 -1.19 -7.42
CA ARG A 466 5.05 -1.61 -8.83
C ARG A 466 5.70 -0.55 -9.73
N SER A 467 5.96 -0.88 -11.00
CA SER A 467 6.40 0.14 -11.95
C SER A 467 5.32 1.20 -12.16
N ILE A 468 5.70 2.41 -12.58
CA ILE A 468 4.73 3.49 -12.84
C ILE A 468 3.71 3.05 -13.90
N GLU A 469 4.12 2.30 -14.92
CA GLU A 469 3.24 1.76 -15.96
C GLU A 469 2.20 0.81 -15.36
N ALA A 470 2.62 -0.08 -14.46
CA ALA A 470 1.75 -1.02 -13.77
C ALA A 470 0.79 -0.32 -12.80
N ARG A 471 1.24 0.71 -12.07
CA ARG A 471 0.38 1.55 -11.22
C ARG A 471 -0.70 2.26 -12.05
N GLN A 472 -0.33 2.78 -13.22
CA GLN A 472 -1.25 3.45 -14.13
C GLN A 472 -2.29 2.52 -14.76
N PHE A 473 -2.07 1.19 -14.73
CA PHE A 473 -3.03 0.23 -15.24
C PHE A 473 -4.39 0.31 -14.53
N VAL A 474 -4.43 0.77 -13.27
CA VAL A 474 -5.67 1.02 -12.53
C VAL A 474 -6.64 1.94 -13.29
N LYS A 475 -6.14 2.82 -14.18
CA LYS A 475 -6.96 3.67 -15.08
C LYS A 475 -7.89 2.87 -16.00
N ARG A 476 -7.58 1.61 -16.27
CA ARG A 476 -8.43 0.72 -17.07
C ARG A 476 -9.62 0.18 -16.28
N CYS A 477 -9.56 0.22 -14.96
CA CYS A 477 -10.67 -0.15 -14.10
C CYS A 477 -11.29 1.09 -13.47
N SER A 478 -12.45 1.50 -13.96
CA SER A 478 -13.17 2.63 -13.38
C SER A 478 -13.47 2.39 -11.89
N ALA A 479 -13.72 1.15 -11.45
CA ALA A 479 -13.95 0.82 -10.04
C ALA A 479 -12.68 0.79 -9.16
N ASN A 480 -11.48 0.94 -9.75
CA ASN A 480 -10.18 0.89 -9.07
C ASN A 480 -9.97 -0.39 -8.24
N HIS A 481 -10.37 -1.52 -8.79
CA HIS A 481 -10.07 -2.80 -8.19
C HIS A 481 -8.64 -3.24 -8.50
N ALA A 482 -7.98 -3.86 -7.53
CA ALA A 482 -6.73 -4.57 -7.74
C ALA A 482 -6.98 -5.78 -8.66
N ARG A 483 -6.05 -6.03 -9.58
CA ARG A 483 -6.12 -7.18 -10.49
C ARG A 483 -5.94 -8.49 -9.71
N ALA A 484 -6.43 -9.59 -10.28
CA ALA A 484 -6.46 -10.89 -9.61
C ALA A 484 -5.07 -11.41 -9.19
N GLU A 485 -4.04 -11.15 -9.99
CA GLU A 485 -2.65 -11.51 -9.68
C GLU A 485 -2.04 -10.65 -8.56
N ILE A 486 -2.52 -9.42 -8.36
CA ILE A 486 -2.13 -8.60 -7.21
C ILE A 486 -2.84 -9.07 -5.95
N ILE A 487 -4.13 -9.39 -6.05
CA ILE A 487 -4.88 -10.04 -4.97
C ILE A 487 -4.23 -11.36 -4.56
N GLU A 488 -3.69 -12.15 -5.50
CA GLU A 488 -2.95 -13.37 -5.19
C GLU A 488 -1.74 -13.07 -4.29
N VAL A 489 -0.90 -12.09 -4.66
CA VAL A 489 0.27 -11.71 -3.87
C VAL A 489 -0.13 -11.16 -2.50
N GLU A 490 -1.16 -10.31 -2.43
CA GLU A 490 -1.71 -9.82 -1.17
C GLU A 490 -2.16 -10.98 -0.26
N ASN A 491 -2.89 -11.95 -0.81
CA ASN A 491 -3.34 -13.13 -0.08
C ASN A 491 -2.16 -13.96 0.41
N GLN A 492 -1.12 -14.18 -0.40
CA GLN A 492 0.09 -14.90 0.02
C GLN A 492 0.76 -14.23 1.22
N VAL A 493 0.80 -12.89 1.28
CA VAL A 493 1.31 -12.15 2.45
C VAL A 493 0.45 -12.40 3.69
N LEU A 494 -0.88 -12.32 3.57
CA LEU A 494 -1.79 -12.63 4.68
C LEU A 494 -1.62 -14.09 5.15
N MET A 495 -1.64 -15.03 4.22
CA MET A 495 -1.52 -16.47 4.48
C MET A 495 -0.23 -16.81 5.24
N ASN A 496 0.90 -16.27 4.79
CA ASN A 496 2.18 -16.43 5.49
C ASN A 496 2.12 -15.86 6.91
N SER A 497 1.57 -14.65 7.09
CA SER A 497 1.49 -14.00 8.41
C SER A 497 0.60 -14.72 9.43
N MET A 498 -0.38 -15.50 8.96
CA MET A 498 -1.31 -16.22 9.84
C MET A 498 -0.82 -17.64 10.18
N CYS A 499 -0.06 -18.27 9.28
CA CYS A 499 0.18 -19.71 9.32
C CYS A 499 1.65 -20.13 9.52
N ASN A 500 2.61 -19.20 9.37
CA ASN A 500 3.97 -19.40 9.86
C ASN A 500 4.04 -19.02 11.34
#